data_AF-A0AAD8D2K1-F1
#
_entry.id   AF-A0AAD8D2K1-F1
#
_cell.length_a   1.000
_cell.length_b   1.000
_cell.length_c   1.000
_cell.angle_alpha   90.00
_cell.angle_beta   90.00
_cell.angle_gamma   90.00
#
_symmetry.space_group_name_H-M   'P 1'
#
loop_
_entity.id
_entity.type
_entity.pdbx_description
1 polymer ?
#
loop_
_entity_poly.entity_id
_entity_poly.type
_entity_poly.pdbx_seq_one_letter_code
_entity_poly.pdbx_strand_id
1 'polypeptide(L)'
;MTSLGLSRSLCRTLQCYTVKRCIPVSGYTCKQLRVICNPCAPATRSHSSEIKQRTYWQYLKRKVMKSSLPPYQHVCQVGDPVLRSKASPVDPVEICSPQVQKVIQTLIKVMRKLDCMGLSAPQIGVSLQVIALEFTERMLHENPLNAREIKGLAPFPLKIFVNPSVRVLDSRTATFVEGCESVSGFSACVPRFHSVEISGLNESGEPVSWQTSGWPARIIQHEMDHLNGVLYIDKMDSKTFANVSWMELNE
;
A
#
# COMPACT_ATOMS: atom_id res chain seq x y z
N MET A 1 -50.52 -31.04 -43.96
CA MET A 1 -50.67 -32.24 -43.12
C MET A 1 -49.87 -32.04 -41.84
N THR A 2 -50.60 -31.94 -40.73
CA THR A 2 -50.26 -32.27 -39.32
C THR A 2 -48.79 -32.19 -38.85
N SER A 3 -48.43 -31.25 -37.95
CA SER A 3 -48.53 -31.28 -36.45
C SER A 3 -47.25 -31.88 -35.81
N LEU A 4 -46.59 -31.45 -34.73
CA LEU A 4 -46.81 -30.61 -33.53
C LEU A 4 -45.39 -30.20 -33.01
N GLY A 5 -45.12 -29.00 -32.46
CA GLY A 5 -45.40 -28.55 -31.07
C GLY A 5 -44.18 -28.82 -30.16
N LEU A 6 -43.67 -27.99 -29.24
CA LEU A 6 -44.08 -26.75 -28.53
C LEU A 6 -42.80 -26.04 -27.97
N SER A 7 -42.66 -24.71 -28.11
CA SER A 7 -42.84 -23.63 -27.09
C SER A 7 -41.77 -23.55 -25.96
N ARG A 8 -40.89 -22.52 -25.86
CA ARG A 8 -41.09 -21.13 -25.30
C ARG A 8 -41.76 -21.16 -23.90
N SER A 9 -41.39 -20.42 -22.85
CA SER A 9 -40.57 -19.22 -22.63
C SER A 9 -40.57 -18.87 -21.11
N LEU A 10 -39.61 -18.03 -20.68
CA LEU A 10 -39.72 -16.90 -19.71
C LEU A 10 -40.85 -16.89 -18.65
N CYS A 11 -40.53 -16.56 -17.38
CA CYS A 11 -40.85 -15.24 -16.76
C CYS A 11 -40.71 -15.21 -15.22
N ARG A 12 -40.04 -14.13 -14.76
CA ARG A 12 -40.45 -13.16 -13.71
C ARG A 12 -40.60 -13.57 -12.23
N THR A 13 -39.73 -12.92 -11.46
CA THR A 13 -39.92 -12.16 -10.21
C THR A 13 -41.35 -11.71 -9.83
N LEU A 14 -41.52 -11.52 -8.51
CA LEU A 14 -42.43 -10.66 -7.71
C LEU A 14 -43.24 -11.51 -6.71
N GLN A 15 -43.13 -11.35 -5.39
CA GLN A 15 -43.46 -10.23 -4.48
C GLN A 15 -44.60 -10.69 -3.55
N CYS A 16 -44.52 -10.26 -2.29
CA CYS A 16 -45.42 -10.56 -1.17
C CYS A 16 -46.91 -10.33 -1.46
N TYR A 17 -47.81 -11.02 -0.75
CA TYR A 17 -48.71 -10.46 0.29
C TYR A 17 -49.72 -11.51 0.78
N THR A 18 -50.07 -11.38 2.06
CA THR A 18 -51.04 -12.12 2.90
C THR A 18 -52.49 -12.04 2.43
N VAL A 19 -53.28 -13.12 2.60
CA VAL A 19 -54.70 -13.02 3.05
C VAL A 19 -55.07 -14.18 3.97
N LYS A 20 -55.66 -13.80 5.12
CA LYS A 20 -56.26 -14.61 6.17
C LYS A 20 -57.44 -15.46 5.67
N ARG A 21 -57.58 -16.69 6.19
CA ARG A 21 -58.90 -17.32 6.39
C ARG A 21 -58.96 -17.91 7.79
N CYS A 22 -59.85 -17.36 8.62
CA CYS A 22 -60.29 -17.93 9.87
C CYS A 22 -61.51 -18.82 9.60
N ILE A 23 -61.54 -20.03 10.18
CA ILE A 23 -62.79 -20.71 10.61
C ILE A 23 -62.48 -21.43 11.93
N PRO A 24 -63.34 -21.36 12.97
CA PRO A 24 -63.03 -21.81 14.33
C PRO A 24 -63.68 -23.14 14.67
N VAL A 25 -63.06 -23.97 15.53
CA VAL A 25 -63.79 -24.88 16.44
C VAL A 25 -62.96 -25.21 17.69
N SER A 26 -63.56 -24.91 18.85
CA SER A 26 -63.51 -25.54 20.19
C SER A 26 -62.31 -26.40 20.62
N GLY A 27 -61.74 -26.07 21.79
CA GLY A 27 -60.58 -26.72 22.39
C GLY A 27 -60.87 -27.96 23.24
N TYR A 28 -59.79 -28.70 23.52
CA TYR A 28 -59.55 -29.51 24.72
C TYR A 28 -58.03 -29.73 24.87
N THR A 29 -57.50 -29.59 26.08
CA THR A 29 -56.12 -29.89 26.49
C THR A 29 -55.92 -31.39 26.75
N CYS A 30 -54.81 -32.00 26.33
CA CYS A 30 -54.20 -33.11 27.09
C CYS A 30 -52.72 -33.37 26.73
N LYS A 31 -52.05 -34.05 27.67
CA LYS A 31 -50.64 -34.11 28.02
C LYS A 31 -49.74 -34.98 27.13
N GLN A 32 -48.44 -34.74 27.29
CA GLN A 32 -47.28 -35.50 26.79
C GLN A 32 -47.37 -37.03 26.96
N LEU A 33 -46.86 -37.76 25.96
CA LEU A 33 -46.23 -39.08 26.12
C LEU A 33 -45.02 -39.16 25.16
N ARG A 34 -43.83 -39.44 25.70
CA ARG A 34 -42.60 -39.74 24.96
C ARG A 34 -42.64 -41.19 24.48
N VAL A 35 -42.19 -41.44 23.25
CA VAL A 35 -41.65 -42.75 22.85
C VAL A 35 -40.33 -42.53 22.13
N ILE A 36 -39.30 -43.18 22.65
CA ILE A 36 -37.90 -43.18 22.20
C ILE A 36 -37.77 -44.27 21.14
N CYS A 37 -37.26 -43.91 19.95
CA CYS A 37 -36.74 -44.87 18.98
C CYS A 37 -35.48 -44.28 18.32
N ASN A 38 -34.35 -44.97 18.43
CA ASN A 38 -33.21 -44.91 17.50
C ASN A 38 -32.66 -46.34 17.42
N PRO A 39 -32.34 -46.88 16.23
CA PRO A 39 -31.03 -46.60 15.63
C PRO A 39 -30.91 -46.56 14.08
N CYS A 40 -29.88 -45.80 13.66
CA CYS A 40 -28.93 -45.95 12.52
C CYS A 40 -29.36 -45.87 11.02
N ALA A 41 -29.32 -44.62 10.48
CA ALA A 41 -28.54 -44.02 9.34
C ALA A 41 -28.18 -44.83 8.06
N PRO A 42 -27.89 -44.23 6.85
CA PRO A 42 -27.47 -42.83 6.52
C PRO A 42 -28.21 -42.26 5.26
N ALA A 43 -27.98 -41.09 4.64
CA ALA A 43 -26.85 -40.15 4.57
C ALA A 43 -27.35 -38.74 4.19
N THR A 44 -26.91 -37.71 4.89
CA THR A 44 -26.98 -36.31 4.42
C THR A 44 -25.56 -35.78 4.29
N ARG A 45 -25.10 -35.55 3.05
CA ARG A 45 -23.89 -34.74 2.81
C ARG A 45 -24.23 -33.28 3.07
N SER A 46 -23.86 -32.77 4.24
CA SER A 46 -23.71 -31.34 4.47
C SER A 46 -22.34 -30.90 3.96
N HIS A 47 -22.30 -30.09 2.91
CA HIS A 47 -21.08 -29.34 2.56
C HIS A 47 -20.88 -28.23 3.58
N SER A 48 -20.06 -28.48 4.61
CA SER A 48 -19.41 -27.41 5.37
C SER A 48 -18.05 -27.14 4.72
N SER A 49 -17.93 -26.07 3.93
CA SER A 49 -16.64 -25.67 3.33
C SER A 49 -15.89 -24.65 4.19
N GLU A 50 -15.92 -24.81 5.51
CA GLU A 50 -15.16 -23.95 6.43
C GLU A 50 -14.23 -24.79 7.29
N ILE A 51 -13.06 -25.11 6.74
CA ILE A 51 -11.76 -25.10 7.44
C ILE A 51 -10.71 -24.82 6.35
N LYS A 52 -10.11 -23.63 6.37
CA LYS A 52 -8.87 -23.38 5.61
C LYS A 52 -7.77 -24.22 6.27
N GLN A 53 -7.46 -25.39 5.72
CA GLN A 53 -6.29 -26.14 6.15
C GLN A 53 -5.03 -25.34 5.81
N ARG A 54 -4.39 -24.80 6.85
CA ARG A 54 -3.06 -24.20 6.73
C ARG A 54 -2.05 -25.34 6.66
N THR A 55 -1.10 -25.23 5.74
CA THR A 55 -0.06 -26.27 5.61
C THR A 55 0.86 -26.23 6.82
N TYR A 56 1.33 -27.41 7.26
CA TYR A 56 2.28 -27.56 8.37
C TYR A 56 3.54 -26.65 8.20
N TRP A 57 3.95 -26.43 6.94
CA TRP A 57 4.99 -25.49 6.56
C TRP A 57 4.66 -24.01 6.85
N GLN A 58 3.42 -23.57 6.68
CA GLN A 58 3.00 -22.20 7.02
C GLN A 58 2.99 -21.96 8.54
N TYR A 59 2.70 -23.00 9.33
CA TYR A 59 2.77 -22.95 10.79
C TYR A 59 4.22 -22.89 11.31
N LEU A 60 5.13 -23.67 10.71
CA LEU A 60 6.55 -23.67 11.08
C LEU A 60 7.30 -22.41 10.64
N LYS A 61 7.03 -21.87 9.44
CA LYS A 61 7.71 -20.67 8.91
C LYS A 61 7.50 -19.44 9.82
N ARG A 62 6.32 -19.34 10.45
CA ARG A 62 5.98 -18.28 11.41
C ARG A 62 6.61 -18.47 12.81
N LYS A 63 6.93 -19.71 13.20
CA LYS A 63 7.60 -20.03 14.48
C LYS A 63 9.12 -19.99 14.39
N VAL A 64 9.71 -20.14 13.20
CA VAL A 64 11.17 -20.23 12.99
C VAL A 64 11.81 -18.88 12.65
N MET A 65 11.10 -17.95 12.00
CA MET A 65 11.61 -16.60 11.76
C MET A 65 11.04 -15.63 12.78
N LYS A 66 11.88 -15.17 13.71
CA LYS A 66 11.59 -13.95 14.48
C LYS A 66 11.54 -12.83 13.44
N SER A 67 10.34 -12.41 13.02
CA SER A 67 10.24 -11.14 12.30
C SER A 67 10.86 -10.11 13.23
N SER A 68 11.98 -9.50 12.83
CA SER A 68 12.45 -8.29 13.50
C SER A 68 11.24 -7.38 13.66
N LEU A 69 11.08 -6.70 14.80
CA LEU A 69 10.09 -5.63 14.89
C LEU A 69 10.63 -4.42 14.11
N PRO A 70 9.76 -3.61 13.49
CA PRO A 70 10.18 -2.39 12.83
C PRO A 70 10.82 -1.41 13.86
N PRO A 71 11.70 -0.49 13.43
CA PRO A 71 12.11 -0.24 12.05
C PRO A 71 13.02 -1.34 11.48
N TYR A 72 12.71 -1.78 10.27
CA TYR A 72 13.48 -2.80 9.55
C TYR A 72 14.78 -2.23 9.00
N GLN A 73 15.82 -3.07 8.94
CA GLN A 73 17.08 -2.76 8.25
C GLN A 73 17.03 -3.09 6.74
N HIS A 74 15.85 -3.44 6.24
CA HIS A 74 15.54 -3.72 4.84
C HIS A 74 14.28 -2.92 4.45
N VAL A 75 14.04 -2.80 3.15
CA VAL A 75 12.87 -2.09 2.62
C VAL A 75 11.71 -3.07 2.41
N CYS A 76 10.54 -2.75 2.99
CA CYS A 76 9.27 -3.39 2.70
C CYS A 76 8.99 -3.35 1.20
N GLN A 77 8.55 -4.48 0.65
CA GLN A 77 8.20 -4.60 -0.76
C GLN A 77 6.69 -4.45 -0.96
N VAL A 78 6.30 -4.01 -2.16
CA VAL A 78 4.91 -3.92 -2.59
C VAL A 78 4.16 -5.22 -2.31
N GLY A 79 3.01 -5.10 -1.64
CA GLY A 79 2.27 -6.21 -1.05
C GLY A 79 2.26 -6.18 0.48
N ASP A 80 3.25 -5.54 1.12
CA ASP A 80 3.18 -5.21 2.54
C ASP A 80 2.11 -4.12 2.78
N PRO A 81 1.10 -4.35 3.66
CA PRO A 81 0.02 -3.40 3.90
C PRO A 81 0.47 -2.04 4.46
N VAL A 82 1.65 -1.96 5.08
CA VAL A 82 2.17 -0.68 5.59
C VAL A 82 2.37 0.34 4.47
N LEU A 83 2.70 -0.11 3.26
CA LEU A 83 2.95 0.74 2.08
C LEU A 83 1.66 1.25 1.43
N ARG A 84 0.50 0.75 1.85
CA ARG A 84 -0.82 1.12 1.32
C ARG A 84 -1.69 1.85 2.34
N SER A 85 -1.18 2.06 3.55
CA SER A 85 -1.88 2.75 4.62
C SER A 85 -1.39 4.19 4.74
N LYS A 86 -2.29 5.12 5.04
CA LYS A 86 -1.90 6.50 5.37
C LYS A 86 -1.12 6.50 6.70
N ALA A 87 0.07 7.07 6.68
CA ALA A 87 0.95 7.15 7.84
C ALA A 87 0.40 8.09 8.91
N SER A 88 0.60 7.75 10.18
CA SER A 88 0.17 8.56 11.31
C SER A 88 1.14 9.71 11.57
N PRO A 89 0.64 10.90 11.97
CA PRO A 89 1.53 11.97 12.39
C PRO A 89 2.30 11.57 13.66
N VAL A 90 3.51 12.11 13.80
CA VAL A 90 4.31 12.01 15.03
C VAL A 90 3.90 13.15 15.96
N ASP A 91 3.69 12.88 17.24
CA ASP A 91 3.49 13.96 18.22
C ASP A 91 4.79 14.79 18.31
N PRO A 92 4.76 16.12 18.12
CA PRO A 92 5.96 16.96 18.19
C PRO A 92 6.81 16.74 19.45
N VAL A 93 6.20 16.42 20.60
CA VAL A 93 6.94 16.18 21.86
C VAL A 93 7.76 14.88 21.81
N GLU A 94 7.35 13.93 20.99
CA GLU A 94 7.99 12.62 20.84
C GLU A 94 9.09 12.61 19.78
N ILE A 95 9.30 13.70 19.02
CA ILE A 95 10.31 13.72 17.95
C ILE A 95 11.71 13.44 18.50
N CYS A 96 12.05 14.05 19.63
CA CYS A 96 13.32 13.85 20.33
C CYS A 96 13.35 12.57 21.18
N SER A 97 12.27 11.79 21.23
CA SER A 97 12.23 10.52 21.96
C SER A 97 13.23 9.52 21.36
N PRO A 98 13.83 8.64 22.17
CA PRO A 98 14.71 7.57 21.66
C PRO A 98 14.06 6.70 20.58
N GLN A 99 12.73 6.54 20.64
CA GLN A 99 11.95 5.72 19.72
C GLN A 99 11.89 6.35 18.33
N VAL A 100 11.52 7.63 18.22
CA VAL A 100 11.45 8.33 16.92
C VAL A 100 12.85 8.55 16.35
N GLN A 101 13.82 8.90 17.20
CA GLN A 101 15.22 9.03 16.77
C GLN A 101 15.77 7.73 16.20
N LYS A 102 15.42 6.57 16.77
CA LYS A 102 15.80 5.27 16.21
C LYS A 102 15.19 5.03 14.82
N VAL A 103 13.96 5.48 14.57
CA VAL A 103 13.32 5.40 13.25
C VAL A 103 14.10 6.27 12.25
N ILE A 104 14.36 7.54 12.58
CA ILE A 104 15.10 8.48 11.73
C ILE A 104 16.50 7.92 11.40
N GLN A 105 17.25 7.47 12.41
CA GLN A 105 18.58 6.89 12.21
C GLN A 105 18.56 5.64 11.33
N THR A 106 17.57 4.77 11.52
CA THR A 106 17.43 3.56 10.70
C THR A 106 17.10 3.93 9.25
N LEU A 107 16.22 4.91 9.06
CA LEU A 107 15.82 5.39 7.75
C LEU A 107 17.02 5.97 6.97
N ILE A 108 17.80 6.86 7.59
CA ILE A 108 19.04 7.41 7.01
C ILE A 108 20.02 6.29 6.66
N LYS A 109 20.22 5.34 7.58
CA LYS A 109 21.15 4.22 7.38
C LYS A 109 20.74 3.34 6.20
N VAL A 110 19.46 3.02 6.08
CA VAL A 110 18.94 2.20 4.97
C VAL A 110 19.03 2.97 3.65
N MET A 111 18.62 4.25 3.64
CA MET A 111 18.70 5.13 2.47
C MET A 111 20.13 5.18 1.90
N ARG A 112 21.11 5.48 2.75
CA ARG A 112 22.53 5.53 2.35
C ARG A 112 23.10 4.18 1.97
N LYS A 113 22.65 3.08 2.60
CA LYS A 113 23.07 1.72 2.24
C LYS A 113 22.61 1.33 0.84
N LEU A 114 21.42 1.78 0.43
CA LEU A 114 20.85 1.50 -0.88
C LEU A 114 21.24 2.53 -1.94
N ASP A 115 21.95 3.59 -1.53
CA ASP A 115 22.31 4.72 -2.39
C ASP A 115 21.09 5.39 -3.07
N CYS A 116 19.93 5.38 -2.38
CA CYS A 116 18.71 6.00 -2.88
C CYS A 116 18.59 7.46 -2.39
N MET A 117 17.90 8.29 -3.18
CA MET A 117 17.84 9.76 -2.95
C MET A 117 16.78 10.19 -1.91
N GLY A 118 15.88 9.27 -1.58
CA GLY A 118 14.79 9.46 -0.65
C GLY A 118 14.35 8.14 -0.05
N LEU A 119 13.83 8.19 1.17
CA LEU A 119 13.17 7.06 1.82
C LEU A 119 12.14 7.57 2.83
N SER A 120 11.09 6.79 3.04
CA SER A 120 10.01 7.08 3.99
C SER A 120 9.92 6.02 5.09
N ALA A 121 9.42 6.40 6.27
CA ALA A 121 9.27 5.47 7.39
C ALA A 121 8.38 4.25 7.09
N PRO A 122 7.28 4.37 6.30
CA PRO A 122 6.51 3.20 5.87
C PRO A 122 7.36 2.14 5.16
N GLN A 123 8.38 2.54 4.40
CA GLN A 123 9.27 1.61 3.69
C GLN A 123 10.17 0.80 4.61
N ILE A 124 10.37 1.20 5.86
CA ILE A 124 11.07 0.40 6.88
C ILE A 124 10.09 -0.19 7.91
N GLY A 125 8.81 -0.32 7.53
CA GLY A 125 7.77 -0.97 8.33
C GLY A 125 7.18 -0.10 9.44
N VAL A 126 7.43 1.21 9.45
CA VAL A 126 6.95 2.15 10.47
C VAL A 126 5.94 3.12 9.87
N SER A 127 4.67 3.03 10.28
CA SER A 127 3.59 3.87 9.76
C SER A 127 3.56 5.27 10.41
N LEU A 128 4.66 6.02 10.28
CA LEU A 128 4.81 7.40 10.77
C LEU A 128 5.12 8.36 9.61
N GLN A 129 4.70 9.61 9.73
CA GLN A 129 4.98 10.67 8.75
C GLN A 129 6.41 11.19 8.90
N VAL A 130 7.38 10.40 8.46
CA VAL A 130 8.81 10.75 8.47
C VAL A 130 9.43 10.38 7.13
N ILE A 131 10.14 11.31 6.52
CA ILE A 131 10.92 11.10 5.29
C ILE A 131 12.33 11.64 5.46
N ALA A 132 13.30 11.01 4.81
CA ALA A 132 14.64 11.57 4.61
C ALA A 132 14.93 11.70 3.12
N LEU A 133 15.65 12.77 2.78
CA LEU A 133 16.07 13.09 1.42
C LEU A 133 17.56 13.45 1.45
N GLU A 134 18.33 12.96 0.48
CA GLU A 134 19.73 13.35 0.31
C GLU A 134 20.11 13.16 -1.16
N PHE A 135 20.77 14.15 -1.74
CA PHE A 135 21.32 14.02 -3.10
C PHE A 135 22.70 14.68 -3.13
N THR A 136 23.74 13.86 -3.13
CA THR A 136 25.13 14.33 -2.94
C THR A 136 25.77 14.75 -4.27
N GLU A 137 26.87 15.51 -4.20
CA GLU A 137 27.71 15.83 -5.36
C GLU A 137 28.21 14.57 -6.09
N ARG A 138 28.50 13.49 -5.35
CA ARG A 138 28.87 12.20 -5.94
C ARG A 138 27.76 11.68 -6.86
N MET A 139 26.51 11.65 -6.38
CA MET A 139 25.35 11.17 -7.15
C MET A 139 25.07 12.08 -8.35
N LEU A 140 25.28 13.41 -8.21
CA LEU A 140 25.22 14.33 -9.34
C LEU A 140 26.26 13.96 -10.40
N HIS A 141 27.49 13.66 -9.98
CA HIS A 141 28.61 13.35 -10.87
C HIS A 141 28.43 12.07 -11.68
N GLU A 142 27.68 11.09 -11.14
CA GLU A 142 27.31 9.84 -11.83
C GLU A 142 26.33 10.06 -13.00
N ASN A 143 25.70 11.24 -13.10
CA ASN A 143 24.78 11.58 -14.19
C ASN A 143 25.48 12.39 -15.30
N PRO A 144 25.18 12.15 -16.59
CA PRO A 144 25.76 12.93 -17.68
C PRO A 144 25.23 14.37 -17.67
N LEU A 145 26.02 15.34 -18.15
CA LEU A 145 25.72 16.78 -18.03
C LEU A 145 24.37 17.17 -18.64
N ASN A 146 24.02 16.61 -19.80
CA ASN A 146 22.72 16.84 -20.45
C ASN A 146 21.54 16.37 -19.58
N ALA A 147 21.66 15.23 -18.90
CA ALA A 147 20.62 14.73 -18.00
C ALA A 147 20.49 15.61 -16.76
N ARG A 148 21.59 16.20 -16.26
CA ARG A 148 21.56 17.15 -15.13
C ARG A 148 20.73 18.37 -15.48
N GLU A 149 20.96 18.95 -16.65
CA GLU A 149 20.23 20.13 -17.12
C GLU A 149 18.75 19.81 -17.37
N ILE A 150 18.45 18.77 -18.15
CA ILE A 150 17.07 18.39 -18.53
C ILE A 150 16.22 18.06 -17.29
N LYS A 151 16.78 17.31 -16.33
CA LYS A 151 16.05 16.89 -15.13
C LYS A 151 16.07 17.94 -14.01
N GLY A 152 16.88 18.99 -14.13
CA GLY A 152 17.15 19.92 -13.03
C GLY A 152 17.73 19.21 -11.82
N LEU A 153 18.80 18.43 -12.01
CA LEU A 153 19.55 17.79 -10.93
C LEU A 153 20.35 18.86 -10.16
N ALA A 154 20.05 19.04 -8.88
CA ALA A 154 20.76 19.94 -8.00
C ALA A 154 21.01 19.24 -6.66
N PRO A 155 22.28 19.12 -6.20
CA PRO A 155 22.62 18.44 -4.96
C PRO A 155 22.12 19.22 -3.75
N PHE A 156 21.79 18.51 -2.69
CA PHE A 156 21.36 19.06 -1.42
C PHE A 156 21.79 18.14 -0.27
N PRO A 157 22.14 18.69 0.90
CA PRO A 157 22.52 17.90 2.06
C PRO A 157 21.33 17.10 2.59
N LEU A 158 21.60 16.13 3.47
CA LEU A 158 20.55 15.40 4.18
C LEU A 158 19.49 16.35 4.76
N LYS A 159 18.22 16.06 4.47
CA LYS A 159 17.06 16.74 5.02
C LYS A 159 16.09 15.71 5.57
N ILE A 160 15.66 15.92 6.81
CA ILE A 160 14.62 15.14 7.46
C ILE A 160 13.37 15.99 7.57
N PHE A 161 12.22 15.42 7.24
CA PHE A 161 10.94 16.04 7.50
C PHE A 161 10.04 15.08 8.29
N VAL A 162 9.57 15.56 9.42
CA VAL A 162 8.55 14.96 10.26
C VAL A 162 7.25 15.74 10.10
N ASN A 163 6.14 15.03 9.95
CA ASN A 163 4.81 15.57 9.62
C ASN A 163 4.84 16.57 8.44
N PRO A 164 5.49 16.24 7.31
CA PRO A 164 5.57 17.17 6.20
C PRO A 164 4.20 17.45 5.57
N SER A 165 4.10 18.64 5.01
CA SER A 165 3.05 19.07 4.09
C SER A 165 3.70 19.64 2.83
N VAL A 166 3.06 19.47 1.67
CA VAL A 166 3.57 19.96 0.39
C VAL A 166 2.57 20.88 -0.28
N ARG A 167 3.06 22.03 -0.76
CA ARG A 167 2.33 22.98 -1.60
C ARG A 167 2.97 23.05 -2.98
N VAL A 168 2.17 22.94 -4.03
CA VAL A 168 2.64 23.11 -5.41
C VAL A 168 2.89 24.59 -5.67
N LEU A 169 4.07 24.94 -6.18
CA LEU A 169 4.44 26.31 -6.55
C LEU A 169 4.31 26.54 -8.07
N ASP A 170 4.61 25.51 -8.87
CA ASP A 170 4.42 25.47 -10.31
C ASP A 170 3.77 24.15 -10.71
N SER A 171 2.55 24.25 -11.26
CA SER A 171 1.74 23.10 -11.65
C SER A 171 2.11 22.51 -13.01
N ARG A 172 3.06 23.11 -13.76
CA ARG A 172 3.62 22.47 -14.96
C ARG A 172 4.19 21.11 -14.58
N THR A 173 3.93 20.10 -15.40
CA THR A 173 4.41 18.75 -15.15
C THR A 173 5.60 18.40 -16.02
N ALA A 174 6.58 17.70 -15.45
CA ALA A 174 7.64 17.02 -16.20
C ALA A 174 7.50 15.51 -16.00
N THR A 175 7.75 14.73 -17.06
CA THR A 175 7.67 13.27 -17.03
C THR A 175 9.05 12.68 -17.21
N PHE A 176 9.48 11.88 -16.24
CA PHE A 176 10.75 11.15 -16.27
C PHE A 176 10.55 9.76 -15.68
N VAL A 177 11.50 8.87 -15.98
CA VAL A 177 11.56 7.52 -15.39
C VAL A 177 11.85 7.63 -13.90
N GLU A 178 11.03 6.97 -13.08
CA GLU A 178 11.21 6.76 -11.65
C GLU A 178 11.31 5.26 -11.34
N GLY A 179 12.09 4.93 -10.31
CA GLY A 179 12.07 3.64 -9.63
C GLY A 179 11.69 3.83 -8.16
N CYS A 180 11.52 2.72 -7.43
CA CYS A 180 11.26 2.74 -6.00
C CYS A 180 11.87 1.51 -5.35
N GLU A 181 12.55 1.69 -4.22
CA GLU A 181 13.15 0.58 -3.46
C GLU A 181 12.10 -0.44 -2.99
N SER A 182 10.83 -0.05 -2.86
CA SER A 182 9.71 -0.94 -2.52
C SER A 182 9.08 -1.65 -3.73
N VAL A 183 9.52 -1.37 -4.95
CA VAL A 183 9.11 -2.05 -6.19
C VAL A 183 10.39 -2.44 -6.94
N SER A 184 11.20 -3.30 -6.32
CA SER A 184 12.54 -3.61 -6.81
C SER A 184 12.53 -4.21 -8.22
N GLY A 185 13.46 -3.76 -9.05
CA GLY A 185 13.67 -4.30 -10.41
C GLY A 185 12.81 -3.70 -11.50
N PHE A 186 11.96 -2.70 -11.19
CA PHE A 186 11.10 -2.06 -12.17
C PHE A 186 11.16 -0.53 -12.10
N SER A 187 10.90 0.10 -13.24
CA SER A 187 10.77 1.54 -13.38
C SER A 187 9.64 1.90 -14.35
N ALA A 188 9.17 3.14 -14.30
CA ALA A 188 8.23 3.70 -15.29
C ALA A 188 8.31 5.23 -15.34
N CYS A 189 7.81 5.81 -16.42
CA CYS A 189 7.64 7.25 -16.54
C CYS A 189 6.50 7.74 -15.64
N VAL A 190 6.77 8.75 -14.81
CA VAL A 190 5.80 9.34 -13.88
C VAL A 190 5.76 10.86 -14.07
N PRO A 191 4.58 11.48 -14.28
CA PRO A 191 4.45 12.92 -14.29
C PRO A 191 4.53 13.48 -12.86
N ARG A 192 5.30 14.56 -12.67
CA ARG A 192 5.43 15.28 -11.40
C ARG A 192 5.34 16.78 -11.62
N PHE A 193 4.84 17.50 -10.63
CA PHE A 193 4.86 18.96 -10.64
C PHE A 193 6.30 19.47 -10.65
N HIS A 194 6.52 20.58 -11.36
CA HIS A 194 7.86 21.10 -11.61
C HIS A 194 8.49 21.69 -10.36
N SER A 195 7.72 22.38 -9.52
CA SER A 195 8.22 22.95 -8.26
C SER A 195 7.21 22.87 -7.13
N VAL A 196 7.74 22.67 -5.92
CA VAL A 196 6.98 22.50 -4.69
C VAL A 196 7.68 23.17 -3.52
N GLU A 197 6.91 23.54 -2.50
CA GLU A 197 7.39 23.81 -1.16
C GLU A 197 7.01 22.64 -0.25
N ILE A 198 7.98 22.11 0.49
CA ILE A 198 7.73 21.20 1.61
C ILE A 198 7.95 21.95 2.93
N SER A 199 7.04 21.77 3.87
CA SER A 199 7.15 22.33 5.23
C SER A 199 6.81 21.26 6.28
N GLY A 200 7.51 21.26 7.40
CA GLY A 200 7.31 20.29 8.49
C GLY A 200 8.24 20.58 9.66
N LEU A 201 8.54 19.55 10.44
CA LEU A 201 9.52 19.62 11.53
C LEU A 201 10.79 18.86 11.16
N ASN A 202 11.96 19.29 11.63
CA ASN A 202 13.20 18.54 11.48
C ASN A 202 13.35 17.45 12.56
N GLU A 203 14.48 16.76 12.58
CA GLU A 203 14.81 15.71 13.54
C GLU A 203 14.92 16.21 14.99
N SER A 204 15.03 17.52 15.20
CA SER A 204 15.06 18.17 16.51
C SER A 204 13.70 18.79 16.89
N GLY A 205 12.67 18.60 16.06
CA GLY A 205 11.33 19.14 16.27
C GLY A 205 11.18 20.63 15.92
N GLU A 206 12.16 21.21 15.23
CA GLU A 206 12.13 22.62 14.82
C GLU A 206 11.42 22.77 13.47
N PRO A 207 10.63 23.86 13.27
CA PRO A 207 9.95 24.10 12.01
C PRO A 207 10.94 24.40 10.89
N VAL A 208 10.76 23.72 9.76
CA VAL A 208 11.57 23.89 8.55
C VAL A 208 10.68 23.97 7.31
N SER A 209 11.10 24.77 6.33
CA SER A 209 10.47 24.87 5.01
C SER A 209 11.54 24.89 3.92
N TRP A 210 11.22 24.30 2.77
CA TRP A 210 12.12 24.24 1.63
C TRP A 210 11.35 24.30 0.32
N GLN A 211 11.65 25.33 -0.48
CA GLN A 211 11.17 25.47 -1.86
C GLN A 211 12.21 24.92 -2.82
N THR A 212 11.76 24.12 -3.78
CA THR A 212 12.64 23.53 -4.78
C THR A 212 11.91 23.18 -6.06
N SER A 213 12.67 22.93 -7.12
CA SER A 213 12.19 22.61 -8.47
C SER A 213 13.01 21.47 -9.09
N GLY A 214 12.53 20.89 -10.18
CA GLY A 214 13.25 19.84 -10.89
C GLY A 214 13.30 18.54 -10.10
N TRP A 215 14.47 17.89 -10.06
CA TRP A 215 14.60 16.56 -9.47
C TRP A 215 14.38 16.51 -7.94
N PRO A 216 14.89 17.46 -7.13
CA PRO A 216 14.54 17.49 -5.70
C PRO A 216 13.03 17.59 -5.44
N ALA A 217 12.30 18.37 -6.26
CA ALA A 217 10.83 18.47 -6.15
C ALA A 217 10.15 17.13 -6.46
N ARG A 218 10.69 16.36 -7.42
CA ARG A 218 10.22 15.00 -7.74
C ARG A 218 10.44 14.03 -6.59
N ILE A 219 11.64 14.03 -5.97
CA ILE A 219 11.94 13.18 -4.82
C ILE A 219 10.97 13.48 -3.68
N ILE A 220 10.74 14.76 -3.36
CA ILE A 220 9.76 15.18 -2.34
C ILE A 220 8.37 14.60 -2.63
N GLN A 221 7.87 14.76 -3.85
CA GLN A 221 6.54 14.27 -4.23
C GLN A 221 6.45 12.73 -4.13
N HIS A 222 7.52 12.01 -4.45
CA HIS A 222 7.59 10.56 -4.32
C HIS A 222 7.51 10.13 -2.84
N GLU A 223 8.33 10.71 -1.97
CA GLU A 223 8.34 10.34 -0.55
C GLU A 223 7.05 10.77 0.17
N MET A 224 6.44 11.88 -0.25
CA MET A 224 5.12 12.29 0.25
C MET A 224 4.00 11.34 -0.15
N ASP A 225 4.09 10.73 -1.33
CA ASP A 225 3.11 9.73 -1.76
C ASP A 225 3.17 8.49 -0.86
N HIS A 226 4.37 8.05 -0.45
CA HIS A 226 4.53 6.95 0.49
C HIS A 226 3.82 7.20 1.83
N LEU A 227 3.86 8.43 2.35
CA LEU A 227 3.13 8.78 3.58
C LEU A 227 1.61 8.69 3.43
N ASN A 228 1.11 8.72 2.20
CA ASN A 228 -0.31 8.59 1.87
C ASN A 228 -0.69 7.18 1.38
N GLY A 229 0.22 6.21 1.44
CA GLY A 229 -0.02 4.85 0.94
C GLY A 229 -0.07 4.73 -0.59
N VAL A 230 0.49 5.72 -1.29
CA VAL A 230 0.53 5.80 -2.75
C VAL A 230 1.93 5.44 -3.23
N LEU A 231 2.00 4.64 -4.29
CA LEU A 231 3.23 4.24 -4.95
C LEU A 231 3.28 4.84 -6.36
N TYR A 232 4.48 4.96 -6.93
CA TYR A 232 4.65 5.51 -8.28
C TYR A 232 3.85 4.72 -9.34
N ILE A 233 3.67 3.41 -9.14
CA ILE A 233 2.89 2.53 -10.02
C ILE A 233 1.40 2.90 -10.09
N ASP A 234 0.89 3.71 -9.15
CA ASP A 234 -0.48 4.23 -9.18
C ASP A 234 -0.60 5.50 -10.04
N LYS A 235 0.53 6.13 -10.40
CA LYS A 235 0.60 7.40 -11.15
C LYS A 235 1.36 7.30 -12.48
N MET A 236 2.02 6.18 -12.75
CA MET A 236 2.86 6.00 -13.93
C MET A 236 2.08 5.96 -15.25
N ASP A 237 2.76 6.27 -16.35
CA ASP A 237 2.34 5.78 -17.66
C ASP A 237 2.63 4.28 -17.75
N SER A 238 1.59 3.46 -17.60
CA SER A 238 1.70 2.00 -17.59
C SER A 238 2.40 1.39 -18.81
N LYS A 239 2.38 2.04 -19.98
CA LYS A 239 3.06 1.55 -21.19
C LYS A 239 4.58 1.64 -21.11
N THR A 240 5.08 2.45 -20.17
CA THR A 240 6.51 2.65 -19.93
C THR A 240 7.04 1.80 -18.78
N PHE A 241 6.18 0.98 -18.14
CA PHE A 241 6.58 0.09 -17.06
C PHE A 241 7.50 -1.00 -17.59
N ALA A 242 8.74 -1.00 -17.11
CA ALA A 242 9.78 -1.86 -17.64
C ALA A 242 10.62 -2.47 -16.52
N ASN A 243 11.16 -3.66 -16.77
CA ASN A 243 12.22 -4.22 -15.95
C ASN A 243 13.51 -3.42 -16.20
N VAL A 244 14.23 -3.06 -15.13
CA VAL A 244 15.44 -2.23 -15.25
C VAL A 244 16.56 -2.91 -16.03
N SER A 245 16.60 -4.24 -16.06
CA SER A 245 17.55 -5.04 -16.83
C SER A 245 17.04 -5.40 -18.23
N TRP A 246 15.90 -4.83 -18.68
CA TRP A 246 15.32 -5.21 -19.98
C TRP A 246 16.27 -4.97 -21.15
N MET A 247 17.05 -3.87 -21.15
CA MET A 247 18.04 -3.61 -22.21
C MET A 247 19.15 -4.65 -22.19
N GLU A 248 19.77 -4.88 -21.03
CA GLU A 248 20.86 -5.86 -20.86
C GLU A 248 20.46 -7.31 -21.19
N LEU A 249 19.18 -7.68 -21.00
CA LEU A 249 18.70 -9.05 -21.24
C LEU A 249 18.35 -9.33 -22.70
N ASN A 250 18.17 -8.31 -23.53
CA ASN A 250 17.75 -8.45 -24.93
C ASN A 250 18.81 -7.99 -25.95
N GLU A 251 19.95 -7.49 -25.47
CA GLU A 251 21.19 -7.31 -26.24
C GLU A 251 21.98 -8.64 -26.33
#